data_AF-A0A2R4M2K5-F1
#
_entry.id   AF-A0A2R4M2K5-F1
#
_cell.length_a   1.000
_cell.length_b   1.000
_cell.length_c   1.000
_cell.angle_alpha   90.00
_cell.angle_beta   90.00
_cell.angle_gamma   90.00
#
_symmetry.space_group_name_H-M   'P 1'
#
loop_
_entity.id
_entity.type
_entity.pdbx_description
1 polymer ?
#
loop_
_entity_poly.entity_id
_entity_poly.type
_entity_poly.pdbx_seq_one_letter_code
_entity_poly.pdbx_strand_id
1 'polypeptide(L)'
;MLTGTIRTQIDQTWNTFWSGGVYNPLSVIEQLTFRLFIKRLDELHTREESKTEMLDTAMDRRIPPRRYCRRWLRDRPAHHLNHTFRIS
;
A
#
# COMPACT_ATOMS: atom_id res chain seq x y z
N MET A 1 -2.01 -16.96 -19.52
CA MET A 1 -1.28 -17.95 -18.69
C MET A 1 -0.24 -17.21 -17.87
N LEU A 2 -0.07 -17.58 -16.60
CA LEU A 2 1.11 -17.17 -15.83
C LEU A 2 2.36 -17.72 -16.55
N THR A 3 3.26 -16.83 -16.97
CA THR A 3 4.55 -17.21 -17.56
C THR A 3 5.36 -18.02 -16.54
N GLY A 4 6.16 -18.99 -17.02
CA GLY A 4 6.97 -19.85 -16.15
C GLY A 4 7.84 -19.06 -15.15
N THR A 5 8.36 -17.92 -15.60
CA THR A 5 9.17 -17.00 -14.77
C THR A 5 8.42 -16.47 -13.55
N ILE A 6 7.14 -16.09 -13.70
CA ILE A 6 6.35 -15.54 -12.58
C ILE A 6 6.06 -16.64 -11.57
N ARG A 7 5.76 -17.85 -12.03
CA ARG A 7 5.56 -19.02 -11.16
C ARG A 7 6.82 -19.29 -10.34
N THR A 8 7.99 -19.29 -10.96
CA THR A 8 9.27 -19.48 -10.27
C THR A 8 9.52 -18.42 -9.19
N GLN A 9 9.17 -17.15 -9.44
CA GLN A 9 9.31 -16.08 -8.44
C GLN A 9 8.37 -16.26 -7.24
N ILE A 10 7.14 -16.71 -7.50
CA ILE A 10 6.18 -17.04 -6.43
C ILE A 10 6.73 -18.18 -5.58
N ASP A 11 7.24 -19.25 -6.20
CA ASP A 11 7.80 -20.40 -5.49
C ASP A 11 9.04 -20.03 -4.67
N GLN A 12 9.93 -19.17 -5.19
CA GLN A 12 11.08 -18.65 -4.44
C GLN A 12 10.67 -17.84 -3.22
N THR A 13 9.65 -16.99 -3.39
CA THR A 13 9.08 -16.18 -2.30
C THR A 13 8.52 -17.10 -1.21
N TRP A 14 7.78 -18.13 -1.59
CA TRP A 14 7.23 -19.12 -0.67
C TRP A 14 8.31 -19.89 0.10
N ASN A 15 9.35 -20.36 -0.59
CA ASN A 15 10.49 -21.07 0.02
C ASN A 15 11.23 -20.21 1.05
N THR A 16 11.28 -18.89 0.84
CA THR A 16 11.92 -17.93 1.77
C THR A 16 11.12 -17.81 3.07
N PHE A 17 9.78 -17.85 3.01
CA PHE A 17 8.96 -17.88 4.22
C PHE A 17 9.09 -19.20 4.98
N TRP A 18 9.18 -20.31 4.24
CA TRP A 18 9.34 -21.65 4.81
C TRP A 18 10.67 -21.81 5.55
N SER A 19 11.79 -21.35 4.96
CA SER A 19 13.11 -21.37 5.61
C SER A 19 13.25 -20.36 6.75
N GLY A 20 12.43 -19.30 6.75
CA GLY A 20 12.36 -18.29 7.80
C GLY A 20 11.53 -18.68 9.04
N GLY A 21 10.99 -19.91 9.08
CA GLY A 21 10.22 -20.41 10.24
C GLY A 21 8.77 -19.94 10.31
N VAL A 22 8.23 -19.36 9.23
CA VAL A 22 6.82 -18.93 9.16
C VAL A 22 6.01 -20.03 8.48
N TYR A 23 5.44 -20.92 9.28
CA TYR A 23 4.72 -22.09 8.79
C TYR A 23 3.22 -21.88 8.59
N ASN A 24 2.64 -20.82 9.16
CA ASN A 24 1.20 -20.53 9.03
C ASN A 24 0.91 -19.86 7.67
N PRO A 25 0.22 -20.53 6.73
CA PRO A 25 -0.09 -19.99 5.41
C PRO A 25 -0.90 -18.70 5.46
N LEU A 26 -1.79 -18.55 6.45
CA LEU A 26 -2.63 -17.36 6.59
C LEU A 26 -1.78 -16.12 6.90
N SER A 27 -0.81 -16.26 7.79
CA SER A 27 0.13 -15.17 8.14
C SER A 27 1.02 -14.79 6.96
N VAL A 28 1.43 -15.75 6.12
CA VAL A 28 2.20 -15.45 4.91
C VAL A 28 1.37 -14.65 3.92
N ILE A 29 0.12 -15.05 3.68
CA ILE A 29 -0.80 -14.33 2.79
C ILE A 29 -1.03 -12.90 3.30
N GLU A 30 -1.29 -12.73 4.60
CA GLU A 30 -1.47 -11.41 5.22
C GLU A 30 -0.25 -10.52 5.02
N GLN A 31 0.96 -11.04 5.24
CA GLN A 31 2.18 -10.25 5.06
C GLN A 31 2.45 -9.89 3.60
N LEU A 32 2.12 -10.79 2.67
CA LEU A 32 2.19 -10.52 1.23
C LEU A 32 1.20 -9.43 0.83
N THR A 33 -0.06 -9.52 1.25
CA THR A 33 -1.08 -8.54 0.90
C THR A 33 -0.75 -7.17 1.48
N PHE A 34 -0.24 -7.08 2.71
CA PHE A 34 0.25 -5.81 3.28
C PHE A 34 1.34 -5.18 2.42
N ARG A 35 2.33 -5.96 1.98
CA ARG A 35 3.44 -5.44 1.17
C ARG A 35 2.97 -4.99 -0.22
N LEU A 36 2.08 -5.74 -0.85
CA LEU A 36 1.49 -5.38 -2.14
C LEU A 36 0.69 -4.08 -2.03
N PHE A 37 -0.06 -3.91 -0.94
CA PHE A 37 -0.84 -2.71 -0.70
C PHE A 37 0.05 -1.48 -0.52
N ILE A 38 1.10 -1.59 0.29
CA ILE A 38 2.07 -0.50 0.50
C ILE A 38 2.78 -0.14 -0.80
N LYS A 39 3.26 -1.13 -1.56
CA LYS A 39 3.93 -0.89 -2.84
C LYS A 39 3.00 -0.18 -3.82
N ARG A 40 1.75 -0.63 -3.94
CA ARG A 40 0.78 0.00 -4.83
C ARG A 40 0.48 1.44 -4.42
N LEU A 41 0.38 1.69 -3.13
CA LEU A 41 0.15 3.01 -2.57
C LEU A 41 1.33 3.96 -2.87
N ASP A 42 2.57 3.47 -2.80
CA ASP A 42 3.78 4.22 -3.13
C ASP A 42 3.88 4.56 -4.63
N GLU A 43 3.54 3.60 -5.50
CA GLU A 43 3.48 3.82 -6.96
C GLU A 43 2.47 4.92 -7.34
N LEU A 44 1.30 4.92 -6.70
CA LEU A 44 0.28 5.95 -6.93
C LEU A 44 0.76 7.32 -6.47
N HIS A 45 1.42 7.40 -5.32
CA HIS A 45 1.97 8.64 -4.79
C HIS A 45 3.06 9.21 -5.73
N THR A 46 4.01 8.37 -6.14
CA THR A 46 5.07 8.75 -7.08
C THR A 46 4.50 9.28 -8.40
N ARG A 47 3.42 8.66 -8.90
CA ARG A 47 2.75 9.10 -10.12
C ARG A 47 2.09 10.47 -9.96
N GLU A 48 1.42 10.71 -8.84
CA GLU A 48 0.82 12.01 -8.55
C GLU A 48 1.89 13.10 -8.34
N GLU A 49 3.00 12.78 -7.66
CA GLU A 49 4.15 13.69 -7.51
C GLU A 49 4.69 14.11 -8.89
N SER A 50 4.99 13.14 -9.75
CA SER A 50 5.45 13.41 -11.12
C SER A 50 4.45 14.27 -11.91
N LYS A 51 3.15 14.01 -11.78
CA LYS A 51 2.12 14.82 -12.45
C LYS A 51 2.08 16.25 -11.92
N THR A 52 2.23 16.43 -10.61
CA THR A 52 2.22 17.77 -9.97
C THR A 52 3.46 18.58 -10.30
N GLU A 53 4.63 17.93 -10.39
CA GLU A 53 5.87 18.54 -10.88
C GLU A 53 5.74 19.00 -12.33
N MET A 54 5.10 18.20 -13.18
CA MET A 54 4.86 18.56 -14.58
C MET A 54 3.87 19.72 -14.76
N LEU A 55 2.92 19.89 -13.84
CA LEU A 55 1.83 20.88 -13.93
C LEU A 55 2.02 22.08 -13.00
N ASP A 56 3.14 22.17 -12.29
CA ASP A 56 3.43 23.17 -11.24
C ASP A 56 2.23 23.43 -10.31
N THR A 57 1.52 22.35 -9.95
CA THR A 57 0.28 22.40 -9.16
C THR A 57 0.49 21.69 -7.84
N ALA A 58 -0.16 22.15 -6.76
CA ALA A 58 -0.06 21.48 -5.45
C ALA A 58 -0.70 20.08 -5.46
N MET A 59 -0.03 19.11 -4.84
CA MET A 59 -0.54 17.73 -4.70
C MET A 59 -1.70 17.64 -3.70
N ASP A 60 -2.87 17.20 -4.18
CA ASP A 60 -4.12 17.09 -3.41
C ASP A 60 -4.06 16.02 -2.29
N ARG A 61 -3.38 14.89 -2.55
CA ARG A 61 -3.29 13.76 -1.60
C ARG A 61 -1.85 13.40 -1.26
N ARG A 62 -1.34 14.01 -0.20
CA ARG A 62 -0.02 13.66 0.38
C ARG A 62 -0.14 12.48 1.32
N ILE A 63 0.69 11.47 1.10
CA ILE A 63 0.88 10.39 2.07
C ILE A 63 1.88 10.89 3.12
N PRO A 64 1.51 10.90 4.41
CA PRO A 64 2.41 11.38 5.44
C PRO A 64 3.66 10.48 5.55
N PRO A 65 4.82 11.03 5.92
CA PRO A 65 6.04 10.24 6.05
C PRO A 65 5.84 9.13 7.09
N ARG A 66 6.46 7.97 6.87
CA ARG A 66 6.32 6.75 7.70
C ARG A 66 6.48 7.00 9.21
N ARG A 67 7.34 7.94 9.61
CA ARG A 67 7.57 8.33 11.02
C ARG A 67 6.34 8.95 11.69
N TYR A 68 5.42 9.50 10.91
CA TYR A 68 4.21 10.17 11.40
C TYR A 68 2.97 9.30 11.34
N CYS A 69 3.01 8.08 10.76
CA CYS A 69 1.82 7.23 10.54
C CYS A 69 0.95 7.05 11.80
N ARG A 70 1.56 6.83 12.98
CA ARG A 70 0.82 6.68 14.25
C ARG A 70 0.14 7.97 14.73
N ARG A 71 0.76 9.12 14.48
CA ARG A 71 0.19 10.46 14.81
C ARG A 71 -0.93 10.79 13.81
N TRP A 72 -0.68 10.55 12.53
CA TRP A 72 -1.59 10.87 11.44
C TRP A 72 -2.89 10.05 11.45
N LEU A 73 -2.85 8.77 11.87
CA LEU A 73 -4.06 7.96 12.04
C LEU A 73 -4.94 8.44 13.21
N ARG A 74 -4.33 9.03 14.25
CA ARG A 74 -5.03 9.56 15.43
C ARG A 74 -5.68 10.90 15.15
N ASP A 75 -4.99 11.74 14.38
CA ASP A 75 -5.31 13.15 14.26
C ASP A 75 -6.09 13.50 13.00
N ARG A 76 -6.56 12.53 12.19
CA ARG A 76 -7.45 12.82 11.06
C ARG A 76 -8.80 13.33 11.58
N PRO A 77 -9.14 14.60 11.37
CA PRO A 77 -10.51 15.03 11.54
C PRO A 77 -11.26 14.81 10.22
N ALA A 78 -12.50 14.35 10.30
CA ALA A 78 -13.38 14.18 9.15
C ALA A 78 -13.86 15.53 8.55
N HIS A 79 -12.95 16.47 8.27
CA HIS A 79 -13.33 17.82 7.85
C HIS A 79 -13.60 17.98 6.35
N HIS A 80 -13.66 16.89 5.57
CA HIS A 80 -14.10 16.93 4.17
C HIS A 80 -14.99 15.74 3.75
N LEU A 81 -15.66 15.06 4.70
CA LEU A 81 -16.66 14.02 4.40
C LEU A 81 -18.10 14.45 4.76
N ASN A 82 -18.37 15.75 4.70
CA ASN A 82 -19.74 16.23 4.53
C ASN A 82 -19.88 16.54 3.04
N HIS A 83 -20.40 15.61 2.22
CA HIS A 83 -21.76 15.84 1.74
C HIS A 83 -22.57 14.61 1.28
N THR A 84 -22.15 13.36 1.44
CA THR A 84 -22.89 12.29 0.72
C THR A 84 -23.13 10.94 1.39
N PHE A 85 -22.90 10.73 2.68
CA PHE A 85 -23.45 9.53 3.32
C PHE A 85 -23.85 9.80 4.78
N ARG A 86 -24.95 10.54 4.92
CA ARG A 86 -25.85 10.43 6.06
C ARG A 86 -27.20 9.98 5.52
N ILE A 87 -27.40 8.66 5.43
CA ILE A 87 -28.73 8.05 5.34
C ILE A 87 -28.69 6.79 6.22
N SER A 88 -29.52 6.85 7.26
CA SER A 88 -30.16 5.81 8.09
C SER A 88 -29.36 4.59 8.55
#